data_AF-A0A6J4FRB2-F1
#
_entry.id   AF-A0A6J4FRB2-F1
#
_cell.length_a   1.000
_cell.length_b   1.000
_cell.length_c   1.000
_cell.angle_alpha   90.00
_cell.angle_beta   90.00
_cell.angle_gamma   90.00
#
_symmetry.space_group_name_H-M   'P 1'
#
loop_
_entity.id
_entity.type
_entity.pdbx_description
1 polymer ?
#
loop_
_entity_poly.entity_id
_entity_poly.type
_entity_poly.pdbx_seq_one_letter_code
_entity_poly.pdbx_strand_id
1 'polypeptide(L)'
;MVRRHNRSWPEALKLEIVAATFEPGASVAAVARRYEVNANQLFTWRKRFGPPGIDTMTPGLVPVVLTGEPLPLAASISPDDRIEIELAGG
;
A
#
# COMPACT_ATOMS: atom_id res chain seq x y z
N MET A 1 20.56 16.16 -16.91
CA MET A 1 20.28 14.73 -16.69
C MET A 1 20.58 14.39 -15.23
N VAL A 2 19.56 14.34 -14.36
CA VAL A 2 19.76 13.96 -12.95
C VAL A 2 19.87 12.44 -12.89
N ARG A 3 21.08 11.91 -12.72
CA ARG A 3 21.26 10.48 -12.40
C ARG A 3 20.66 10.26 -11.02
N ARG A 4 19.44 9.73 -10.99
CA ARG A 4 18.78 9.26 -9.77
C ARG A 4 19.71 8.24 -9.14
N HIS A 5 20.38 8.64 -8.06
CA HIS A 5 21.28 7.78 -7.33
C HIS A 5 20.40 6.76 -6.59
N ASN A 6 20.20 5.59 -7.19
CA ASN A 6 19.51 4.50 -6.54
C ASN A 6 20.39 4.06 -5.37
N ARG A 7 20.05 4.54 -4.17
CA ARG A 7 20.58 4.01 -2.91
C ARG A 7 20.42 2.50 -2.95
N SER A 8 21.54 1.79 -3.11
CA SER A 8 21.56 0.33 -3.12
C SER A 8 21.53 -0.15 -1.67
N TRP A 9 20.42 -0.77 -1.28
CA TRP A 9 20.28 -1.37 0.04
C TRP A 9 20.96 -2.75 0.05
N PRO A 10 21.89 -3.01 0.99
CA PRO A 10 22.45 -4.34 1.21
C PRO A 10 21.34 -5.35 1.49
N GLU A 11 21.50 -6.59 1.05
CA GLU A 11 20.47 -7.63 1.24
C GLU A 11 20.16 -7.88 2.72
N ALA A 12 21.20 -7.94 3.56
CA ALA A 12 21.03 -8.10 5.01
C ALA A 12 20.14 -7.01 5.62
N LEU A 13 20.32 -5.75 5.19
CA LEU A 13 19.51 -4.64 5.68
C LEU A 13 18.07 -4.70 5.15
N LYS A 14 17.86 -5.15 3.91
CA LYS A 14 16.49 -5.39 3.40
C LYS A 14 15.76 -6.44 4.24
N LEU A 15 16.45 -7.54 4.58
CA LEU A 15 15.88 -8.62 5.39
C LEU A 15 15.53 -8.14 6.80
N GLU A 16 16.41 -7.36 7.44
CA GLU A 16 16.14 -6.76 8.75
C GLU A 16 14.89 -5.86 8.70
N ILE A 17 14.81 -4.96 7.71
CA ILE A 17 13.67 -4.04 7.57
C ILE A 17 12.38 -4.83 7.30
N VAL A 18 12.43 -5.86 6.46
CA VAL A 18 11.28 -6.74 6.19
C VAL A 18 10.83 -7.45 7.47
N ALA A 19 11.77 -8.02 8.24
CA ALA A 19 11.47 -8.67 9.51
C ALA A 19 10.81 -7.71 10.51
N ALA A 20 11.30 -6.47 10.61
CA ALA A 20 10.69 -5.44 11.45
C ALA A 20 9.23 -5.11 11.08
N THR A 21 8.82 -5.35 9.83
CA THR A 21 7.41 -5.17 9.44
C THR A 21 6.47 -6.32 9.81
N PHE A 22 7.03 -7.44 10.28
CA PHE A 22 6.27 -8.61 10.72
C PHE A 22 6.14 -8.70 12.25
N GLU A 23 6.78 -7.78 12.97
CA GLU A 23 6.58 -7.68 14.41
C GLU A 23 5.12 -7.34 14.73
N PRO A 24 4.52 -7.96 15.76
CA PRO A 24 3.14 -7.68 16.17
C PRO A 24 2.92 -6.19 16.44
N GLY A 25 1.95 -5.59 15.76
CA GLY A 25 1.64 -4.15 15.88
C GLY A 25 2.53 -3.22 15.04
N ALA A 26 3.47 -3.76 14.26
CA ALA A 26 4.26 -2.96 13.34
C ALA A 26 3.43 -2.49 12.12
N SER A 27 3.45 -1.19 11.85
CA SER A 27 2.90 -0.63 10.61
C SER A 27 4.00 -0.50 9.57
N VAL A 28 3.74 -0.97 8.34
CA VAL A 28 4.64 -0.80 7.19
C VAL A 28 5.04 0.67 7.00
N ALA A 29 4.10 1.60 7.18
CA ALA A 29 4.37 3.03 7.05
C ALA A 29 5.28 3.55 8.18
N ALA A 30 5.11 3.04 9.40
CA ALA A 30 5.96 3.40 10.54
C ALA A 30 7.40 2.88 10.35
N VAL A 31 7.55 1.63 9.90
CA VAL A 31 8.85 1.03 9.60
C VAL A 31 9.53 1.76 8.43
N ALA A 32 8.79 2.06 7.36
CA ALA A 32 9.29 2.84 6.23
C ALA A 32 9.85 4.22 6.66
N ARG A 33 9.13 4.93 7.54
CA ARG A 33 9.61 6.22 8.08
C ARG A 33 10.85 6.05 8.96
N ARG A 34 10.89 5.03 9.81
CA ARG A 34 12.02 4.76 10.72
C ARG A 34 13.32 4.48 9.97
N TYR A 35 13.25 3.75 8.86
CA TYR A 35 14.40 3.39 8.05
C TYR A 35 14.60 4.32 6.82
N GLU A 36 13.80 5.38 6.70
CA GLU A 36 13.77 6.30 5.55
C GLU A 36 13.66 5.56 4.19
N VAL A 37 12.89 4.47 4.17
CA VAL A 37 12.62 3.65 2.99
C VAL A 37 11.27 4.03 2.40
N ASN A 38 11.17 3.98 1.07
CA ASN A 38 9.89 4.13 0.39
C ASN A 38 8.96 2.93 0.69
N ALA A 39 7.72 3.19 1.12
CA ALA A 39 6.77 2.14 1.47
C ALA A 39 6.50 1.15 0.31
N ASN A 40 6.46 1.60 -0.95
CA ASN A 40 6.27 0.72 -2.11
C ASN A 40 7.45 -0.24 -2.30
N GLN A 41 8.68 0.23 -2.03
CA GLN A 41 9.86 -0.65 -2.01
C GLN A 41 9.73 -1.70 -0.90
N LEU A 42 9.24 -1.31 0.27
CA LEU A 42 9.05 -2.22 1.39
C LEU A 42 7.96 -3.27 1.11
N PHE A 43 6.85 -2.89 0.45
CA PHE A 43 5.86 -3.86 -0.06
C PHE A 43 6.48 -4.86 -1.05
N THR A 44 7.29 -4.36 -1.99
CA THR A 44 8.00 -5.21 -2.96
C THR A 44 8.93 -6.20 -2.25
N TRP A 45 9.65 -5.75 -1.22
CA TRP A 45 10.53 -6.61 -0.43
C TRP A 45 9.76 -7.60 0.43
N ARG A 46 8.63 -7.21 1.04
CA ARG A 46 7.74 -8.13 1.78
C ARG A 46 7.22 -9.24 0.90
N LYS A 47 6.84 -8.95 -0.35
CA LYS A 47 6.41 -9.97 -1.31
C LYS A 47 7.54 -10.93 -1.71
N ARG A 48 8.78 -10.44 -1.76
CA ARG A 48 9.96 -11.23 -2.17
C ARG A 48 10.58 -12.06 -1.06
N PHE A 49 10.66 -11.50 0.15
CA PHE A 49 11.40 -12.07 1.28
C PHE A 49 10.50 -12.46 2.46
N GLY A 50 9.23 -12.04 2.45
CA GLY A 50 8.27 -12.44 3.46
C GLY A 50 7.74 -13.86 3.24
N PRO A 51 7.07 -14.43 4.26
CA PRO A 51 6.47 -15.76 4.14
C PRO A 51 5.39 -15.79 3.04
N PRO A 52 5.16 -16.96 2.43
CA PRO A 52 4.12 -17.12 1.41
C PRO A 52 2.74 -16.77 2.00
N GLY A 53 1.94 -15.98 1.27
CA GLY A 53 0.57 -15.63 1.66
C GLY A 53 0.39 -14.31 2.43
N ILE A 54 1.45 -13.52 2.67
CA ILE A 54 1.34 -12.21 3.34
C ILE A 54 0.37 -11.25 2.62
N ASP A 55 0.35 -11.29 1.28
CA ASP A 55 -0.53 -10.43 0.46
C ASP A 55 -1.92 -11.06 0.24
N THR A 56 -2.18 -12.24 0.79
CA THR A 56 -3.46 -12.97 0.62
C THR A 56 -4.47 -12.73 1.74
N MET A 57 -4.13 -11.91 2.74
CA MET A 57 -5.14 -11.36 3.64
C MET A 57 -5.93 -10.29 2.90
N THR A 58 -6.89 -10.73 2.09
CA THR A 58 -7.93 -9.86 1.56
C THR A 58 -8.69 -9.30 2.77
N PRO A 59 -8.69 -7.99 3.01
CA PRO A 59 -9.51 -7.42 4.06
C PRO A 59 -10.97 -7.83 3.80
N GLY A 60 -11.59 -8.48 4.78
CA GLY A 60 -13.00 -8.87 4.68
C GLY A 60 -13.86 -7.61 4.62
N LEU A 61 -14.71 -7.50 3.61
CA LEU A 61 -15.74 -6.47 3.56
C LEU A 61 -16.90 -6.89 4.46
N VAL A 62 -17.30 -6.04 5.39
CA VAL A 62 -18.50 -6.26 6.21
C VAL A 62 -19.66 -5.50 5.56
N PRO A 63 -20.77 -6.18 5.21
CA PRO A 63 -21.92 -5.50 4.63
C PRO A 63 -22.57 -4.57 5.67
N VAL A 64 -22.70 -3.29 5.32
CA VAL A 64 -23.50 -2.31 6.06
C VAL A 64 -24.90 -2.29 5.46
N VAL A 65 -25.91 -2.54 6.30
CA VAL A 65 -27.33 -2.39 5.92
C VAL A 65 -27.73 -0.95 6.18
N LEU A 66 -28.06 -0.20 5.12
CA LEU A 66 -28.65 1.13 5.23
C LEU A 66 -30.13 0.97 5.63
N THR A 67 -30.51 1.42 6.82
CA THR A 67 -31.89 1.35 7.34
C THR A 67 -32.77 2.52 6.90
N GLY A 68 -32.41 3.21 5.82
CA GLY A 68 -33.22 4.26 5.21
C GLY A 68 -33.87 3.76 3.94
N GLU A 69 -35.11 4.19 3.66
CA GLU A 69 -35.71 4.02 2.34
C GLU A 69 -34.79 4.70 1.31
N PRO A 70 -34.25 3.97 0.32
CA PRO A 70 -33.39 4.55 -0.68
C PRO A 70 -34.25 5.46 -1.54
N LEU A 71 -34.28 6.76 -1.19
CA LEU A 71 -34.74 7.79 -2.11
C LEU A 71 -34.06 7.51 -3.46
N PRO A 72 -34.79 7.51 -4.59
CA PRO A 72 -34.21 7.28 -5.89
C PRO A 72 -33.25 8.45 -6.20
N LEU A 73 -32.01 8.31 -5.75
CA LEU A 73 -30.91 9.14 -6.17
C LEU A 73 -30.57 8.62 -7.56
N ALA A 74 -31.26 9.18 -8.56
CA ALA A 74 -30.71 9.26 -9.90
C ALA A 74 -29.41 10.05 -9.77
N ALA A 75 -28.34 9.36 -9.37
CA ALA A 75 -27.00 9.90 -9.36
C ALA A 75 -26.65 10.12 -10.83
N SER A 76 -26.92 11.33 -11.32
CA SER A 76 -26.29 11.85 -12.51
C SER A 76 -24.81 11.91 -12.19
N ILE A 77 -24.08 10.86 -12.57
CA ILE A 77 -22.62 10.85 -12.54
C ILE A 77 -22.23 11.95 -13.52
N SER A 78 -21.82 13.10 -13.00
CA SER A 78 -21.35 14.17 -13.85
C SER A 78 -19.99 13.74 -14.40
N PRO A 79 -19.60 14.08 -15.64
CA PRO A 79 -18.25 13.81 -16.12
C PRO A 79 -17.14 14.41 -15.22
N ASP A 80 -17.50 15.37 -14.35
CA ASP A 80 -16.65 15.93 -13.28
C ASP A 80 -16.39 14.97 -12.10
N ASP A 81 -17.21 13.94 -11.87
CA ASP A 81 -17.02 12.96 -10.78
C ASP A 81 -15.95 11.90 -11.09
N ARG A 82 -15.19 12.09 -12.19
CA ARG A 82 -14.15 11.16 -12.63
C ARG A 82 -12.85 11.41 -11.87
N ILE A 83 -12.44 10.44 -11.07
CA ILE A 83 -11.11 10.44 -10.45
C ILE A 83 -10.08 10.03 -11.52
N GLU A 84 -9.34 11.01 -12.05
CA GLU A 84 -8.19 10.77 -12.92
C GLU A 84 -6.95 10.51 -12.06
N ILE A 85 -6.39 9.30 -12.18
CA ILE A 85 -5.16 8.93 -11.49
C ILE A 85 -4.00 9.15 -12.47
N GLU A 86 -3.31 10.28 -12.33
CA GLU A 86 -2.09 10.56 -13.07
C GLU A 86 -0.95 9.70 -12.49
N LEU A 87 -0.59 8.64 -13.21
CA LEU A 87 0.54 7.77 -12.86
C LEU A 87 1.83 8.48 -13.26
N ALA A 88 2.63 8.90 -12.27
CA ALA A 88 3.93 9.51 -12.52
C ALA A 88 4.92 8.47 -13.08
N GLY A 89 4.91 8.30 -14.41
CA GLY A 89 6.00 7.81 -15.26
C GLY A 89 6.38 6.33 -15.14
N GLY A 90 5.99 5.56 -16.18
CA GLY A 90 6.75 4.43 -16.72
C GLY A 90 6.29 3.04 -16.33
#